data_AF-A0A4R3ABU1-F1
#
_entry.id   AF-A0A4R3ABU1-F1
#
_cell.length_a   1.000
_cell.length_b   1.000
_cell.length_c   1.000
_cell.angle_alpha   90.00
_cell.angle_beta   90.00
_cell.angle_gamma   90.00
#
_symmetry.space_group_name_H-M   'P 1'
#
loop_
_entity.id
_entity.type
_entity.pdbx_description
1 polymer ?
#
loop_
_entity_poly.entity_id
_entity_poly.type
_entity_poly.pdbx_seq_one_letter_code
_entity_poly.pdbx_strand_id
1 'polypeptide(L)'
;MIEKNIVQKSIREVVHIALGLENRIYIKDLSAHLYWMEKSQFNFGEEYVAKDITIRDLIRMSFAELGIEIEFCGRAELEKGVIIDIDEERLDLLKIDKEYIKFGQTVVKIEDRSSVSIDVNGTIEKHLVQQYIGHFETEIHFDNFIKELIMSNLMVVKKQS
;
A
#
# COMPACT_ATOMS: atom_id res chain seq x y z
N MET A 1 4.72 -10.16 -13.43
CA MET A 1 3.45 -9.48 -13.76
C MET A 1 2.67 -9.32 -12.46
N ILE A 2 2.83 -8.18 -11.78
CA ILE A 2 2.09 -7.88 -10.55
C ILE A 2 0.61 -8.02 -10.86
N GLU A 3 -0.18 -8.56 -9.94
CA GLU A 3 -1.61 -8.28 -9.96
C GLU A 3 -1.81 -6.79 -9.65
N LYS A 4 -1.56 -5.94 -10.66
CA LYS A 4 -1.66 -4.47 -10.58
C LYS A 4 -2.98 -4.06 -9.92
N ASN A 5 -4.00 -4.90 -10.10
CA ASN A 5 -5.32 -4.78 -9.51
C ASN A 5 -5.31 -4.74 -7.97
N ILE A 6 -4.56 -5.59 -7.27
CA ILE A 6 -4.50 -5.62 -5.79
C ILE A 6 -3.83 -4.35 -5.26
N VAL A 7 -2.68 -3.99 -5.83
CA VAL A 7 -1.91 -2.81 -5.41
C VAL A 7 -2.74 -1.55 -5.59
N GLN A 8 -3.36 -1.39 -6.77
CA GLN A 8 -4.24 -0.26 -7.07
C GLN A 8 -5.47 -0.20 -6.16
N LYS A 9 -6.14 -1.33 -5.93
CA LYS A 9 -7.29 -1.39 -5.01
C LYS A 9 -6.89 -0.98 -3.61
N SER A 10 -5.82 -1.55 -3.07
CA SER A 10 -5.35 -1.26 -1.70
C SER A 10 -5.01 0.22 -1.53
N ILE A 11 -4.27 0.80 -2.47
CA ILE A 11 -3.92 2.23 -2.46
C ILE A 11 -5.18 3.10 -2.54
N ARG A 12 -6.15 2.76 -3.39
CA ARG A 12 -7.39 3.51 -3.52
C ARG A 12 -8.18 3.53 -2.20
N GLU A 13 -8.32 2.39 -1.54
CA GLU A 13 -8.99 2.31 -0.24
C GLU A 13 -8.25 3.14 0.83
N VAL A 14 -6.91 3.10 0.85
CA VAL A 14 -6.10 3.94 1.76
C VAL A 14 -6.36 5.44 1.49
N VAL A 15 -6.40 5.85 0.22
CA VAL A 15 -6.72 7.23 -0.16
C VAL A 15 -8.15 7.62 0.26
N HIS A 16 -9.13 6.74 0.09
CA HIS A 16 -10.50 6.99 0.56
C HIS A 16 -10.55 7.20 2.07
N ILE A 17 -9.81 6.39 2.84
CA ILE A 17 -9.74 6.53 4.30
C ILE A 17 -9.10 7.86 4.69
N ALA A 18 -7.98 8.22 4.07
CA ALA A 18 -7.29 9.48 4.36
C ALA A 18 -8.18 10.70 4.04
N LEU A 19 -9.05 10.61 3.03
CA LEU A 19 -10.00 11.65 2.66
C LEU A 19 -11.33 11.60 3.44
N GLY A 20 -11.46 10.71 4.44
CA GLY A 20 -12.67 10.58 5.23
C GLY A 20 -13.88 9.98 4.50
N LEU A 21 -13.68 9.40 3.32
CA LEU A 21 -14.73 8.78 2.51
C LEU A 21 -15.08 7.37 2.99
N GLU A 22 -14.08 6.65 3.51
CA GLU A 22 -14.23 5.32 4.09
C GLU A 22 -13.60 5.30 5.48
N ASN A 23 -14.08 4.43 6.36
CA ASN A 23 -13.54 4.36 7.72
C ASN A 23 -12.37 3.37 7.83
N ARG A 24 -12.40 2.30 7.04
CA ARG A 24 -11.52 1.12 7.18
C ARG A 24 -11.36 0.35 5.89
N ILE A 25 -10.18 -0.24 5.72
CA ILE A 25 -9.90 -1.27 4.71
C ILE A 25 -9.95 -2.66 5.37
N TYR A 26 -10.58 -3.62 4.68
CA TYR A 26 -10.63 -5.01 5.09
C TYR A 26 -9.71 -5.86 4.22
N ILE A 27 -8.84 -6.64 4.86
CA ILE A 27 -7.81 -7.45 4.20
C ILE A 27 -7.95 -8.91 4.64
N LYS A 28 -7.87 -9.86 3.70
CA LYS A 28 -7.89 -11.30 4.05
C LYS A 28 -6.64 -11.74 4.79
N ASP A 29 -5.48 -11.36 4.25
CA ASP A 29 -4.17 -11.76 4.75
C ASP A 29 -3.15 -10.62 4.59
N LEU A 30 -2.73 -10.05 5.72
CA LEU A 30 -1.70 -9.00 5.76
C LEU A 30 -0.29 -9.55 5.50
N SER A 31 -0.08 -10.85 5.71
CA SER A 31 1.20 -11.53 5.49
C SER A 31 1.40 -11.99 4.04
N ALA A 32 0.38 -11.86 3.20
CA ALA A 32 0.47 -12.20 1.79
C ALA A 32 1.56 -11.38 1.09
N HIS A 33 2.38 -12.06 0.30
CA HIS A 33 3.50 -11.47 -0.43
C HIS A 33 3.07 -10.91 -1.79
N LEU A 34 3.63 -9.75 -2.13
CA LEU A 34 3.50 -9.07 -3.40
C LEU A 34 4.87 -8.98 -4.06
N TYR A 35 4.97 -9.58 -5.24
CA TYR A 35 6.18 -9.55 -6.04
C TYR A 35 6.06 -8.48 -7.12
N TRP A 36 6.91 -7.46 -7.03
CA TRP A 36 7.09 -6.43 -8.03
C TRP A 36 8.32 -6.77 -8.88
N MET A 37 8.21 -6.59 -10.21
CA MET A 37 9.31 -6.78 -11.13
C MET A 37 9.16 -5.86 -12.34
N GLU A 38 10.21 -5.10 -12.65
CA GLU A 38 10.31 -4.22 -13.81
C GLU A 38 11.65 -4.44 -14.53
N LYS A 39 11.70 -4.17 -15.84
CA LYS A 39 12.95 -4.23 -16.60
C LYS A 39 13.80 -2.99 -16.30
N SER A 40 15.06 -3.17 -15.94
CA SER A 40 16.01 -2.07 -15.73
C SER A 40 16.17 -1.27 -17.02
N GLN A 41 16.11 0.06 -16.92
CA GLN A 41 16.36 0.96 -18.05
C GLN A 41 17.83 1.42 -18.13
N PHE A 42 18.61 1.21 -17.07
CA PHE A 42 19.97 1.77 -16.94
C PHE A 42 21.09 0.81 -17.31
N ASN A 43 20.83 -0.50 -17.38
CA ASN A 43 21.85 -1.49 -17.74
C ASN A 43 21.71 -1.90 -19.21
N PHE A 44 22.84 -1.91 -19.92
CA PHE A 44 22.99 -2.50 -21.26
C PHE A 44 22.93 -4.05 -21.13
N GLY A 45 21.75 -4.58 -20.79
CA GLY A 45 21.48 -5.99 -20.56
C GLY A 45 20.01 -6.25 -20.20
N GLU A 46 19.54 -7.50 -20.31
CA GLU A 46 18.20 -7.90 -19.84
C GLU A 46 18.20 -8.09 -18.32
N GLU A 47 18.42 -7.00 -17.59
CA GLU A 47 18.37 -7.02 -16.13
C GLU A 47 16.97 -6.64 -15.63
N TYR A 48 16.45 -7.43 -14.70
CA TYR A 48 15.17 -7.21 -14.05
C TYR A 48 15.42 -6.79 -12.61
N VAL A 49 14.60 -5.84 -12.18
CA VAL A 49 14.62 -5.24 -10.85
C VAL A 49 13.39 -5.80 -10.13
N ALA A 50 13.57 -6.46 -8.99
CA ALA A 50 12.47 -7.05 -8.26
C ALA A 50 12.44 -6.69 -6.77
N LYS A 51 11.24 -6.54 -6.22
CA LYS A 51 10.99 -6.30 -4.80
C LYS A 51 9.91 -7.26 -4.30
N ASP A 52 10.12 -7.80 -3.10
CA ASP A 52 9.16 -8.62 -2.37
C ASP A 52 8.73 -7.84 -1.13
N ILE A 53 7.43 -7.53 -1.04
CA ILE A 53 6.84 -6.85 0.12
C ILE A 53 5.56 -7.57 0.53
N THR A 54 5.14 -7.41 1.78
CA THR A 54 3.82 -7.91 2.20
C THR A 54 2.70 -6.90 1.92
N ILE A 55 1.44 -7.33 1.92
CA ILE A 55 0.28 -6.42 1.91
C ILE A 55 0.35 -5.45 3.09
N ARG A 56 0.83 -5.91 4.25
CA ARG A 56 1.07 -5.06 5.42
C ARG A 56 2.02 -3.90 5.09
N ASP A 57 3.12 -4.21 4.41
CA ASP A 57 4.11 -3.19 4.04
C ASP A 57 3.54 -2.21 3.03
N LEU A 58 2.81 -2.69 2.01
CA LEU A 58 2.13 -1.82 1.05
C LEU A 58 1.20 -0.82 1.74
N ILE A 59 0.35 -1.29 2.65
CA ILE A 59 -0.61 -0.44 3.35
C ILE A 59 0.12 0.58 4.24
N ARG A 60 1.13 0.13 5.01
CA ARG A 60 1.93 1.01 5.87
C ARG A 60 2.63 2.12 5.07
N MET A 61 3.29 1.74 3.97
CA MET A 61 3.95 2.68 3.05
C MET A 61 2.93 3.65 2.43
N SER A 62 1.73 3.17 2.09
CA SER A 62 0.69 4.00 1.48
C SER A 62 0.16 5.08 2.42
N PHE A 63 -0.07 4.73 3.70
CA PHE A 63 -0.46 5.71 4.71
C PHE A 63 0.69 6.70 4.99
N ALA A 64 1.92 6.21 5.10
CA ALA A 64 3.09 7.06 5.35
C ALA A 64 3.29 8.11 4.23
N GLU A 65 3.10 7.72 2.95
CA GLU A 65 3.18 8.66 1.83
C GLU A 65 2.05 9.72 1.87
N LEU A 66 0.95 9.48 2.58
CA LEU A 66 -0.10 10.47 2.82
C LEU A 66 0.11 11.29 4.11
N GLY A 67 1.20 11.06 4.85
CA GLY A 67 1.48 11.72 6.12
C GLY A 67 0.71 11.12 7.31
N ILE A 68 0.33 9.84 7.23
CA ILE A 68 -0.38 9.14 8.31
C ILE A 68 0.47 7.95 8.74
N GLU A 69 0.82 7.86 10.03
CA GLU A 69 1.54 6.73 10.57
C GLU A 69 0.57 5.73 11.20
N ILE A 70 0.71 4.45 10.81
CA ILE A 70 -0.11 3.36 11.34
C ILE A 70 0.75 2.27 11.96
N GLU A 71 0.25 1.68 13.04
CA GLU A 71 0.88 0.53 13.70
C GLU A 71 -0.06 -0.67 13.70
N PHE A 72 0.51 -1.86 13.47
CA PHE A 72 -0.25 -3.11 13.50
C PHE A 72 -0.17 -3.74 14.87
N CYS A 73 -1.33 -4.06 15.44
CA CYS A 73 -1.44 -4.69 16.76
C CYS A 73 -2.45 -5.83 16.72
N GLY A 74 -2.27 -6.81 17.62
CA GLY A 74 -3.07 -8.05 17.63
C GLY A 74 -2.36 -9.20 16.92
N ARG A 75 -3.06 -10.33 16.73
CA ARG A 75 -2.55 -11.53 16.08
C ARG A 75 -3.66 -12.21 15.28
N ALA A 76 -3.32 -12.78 14.12
CA ALA A 76 -4.24 -13.49 13.24
C ALA A 76 -5.50 -12.65 12.95
N GLU A 77 -6.69 -13.20 13.16
CA GLU A 77 -7.98 -12.54 12.91
C GLU A 77 -8.20 -11.26 13.75
N LEU A 78 -7.48 -11.11 14.87
CA LEU A 78 -7.53 -9.92 15.72
C LEU A 78 -6.49 -8.87 15.33
N GLU A 79 -5.67 -9.11 14.29
CA GLU A 79 -4.73 -8.13 13.79
C GLU A 79 -5.47 -6.93 13.18
N LYS A 80 -5.03 -5.73 13.55
CA LYS A 80 -5.61 -4.47 13.09
C LYS A 80 -4.52 -3.39 12.96
N GLY A 81 -4.73 -2.47 12.03
CA GLY A 81 -3.91 -1.28 11.87
C GLY A 81 -4.58 -0.07 12.51
N VAL A 82 -3.86 0.65 13.37
CA VAL A 82 -4.35 1.85 14.07
C VAL A 82 -3.48 3.05 13.76
N ILE A 83 -4.08 4.23 13.66
CA ILE A 83 -3.33 5.48 13.48
C ILE A 83 -2.61 5.83 14.78
N ILE A 84 -1.30 6.02 14.71
CA ILE A 84 -0.46 6.36 15.86
C ILE A 84 0.16 7.75 15.78
N ASP A 85 0.41 8.26 14.57
CA ASP A 85 0.98 9.59 14.37
C ASP A 85 0.51 10.21 13.02
N ILE A 86 0.70 11.51 12.84
CA ILE A 86 0.50 12.22 11.57
C ILE A 86 1.60 13.24 11.32
N ASP A 87 1.92 13.45 10.05
CA ASP A 87 2.76 14.55 9.57
C ASP A 87 1.85 15.70 9.09
N GLU A 88 1.65 16.71 9.95
CA GLU A 88 0.77 17.85 9.63
C GLU A 88 1.23 18.62 8.39
N GLU A 89 2.54 18.81 8.19
CA GLU A 89 3.07 19.52 7.02
C GLU A 89 2.72 18.78 5.72
N ARG A 90 2.82 17.45 5.76
CA ARG A 90 2.49 16.60 4.62
C ARG A 90 0.99 16.56 4.34
N LEU A 91 0.15 16.51 5.37
CA LEU A 91 -1.30 16.61 5.23
C LEU A 91 -1.69 17.95 4.58
N ASP A 92 -1.13 19.06 5.05
CA ASP A 92 -1.38 20.40 4.51
C ASP A 92 -0.94 20.51 3.04
N LEU A 93 0.25 20.02 2.71
CA LEU A 93 0.76 19.98 1.34
C LEU A 93 -0.17 19.22 0.40
N LEU A 94 -0.67 18.07 0.87
CA LEU A 94 -1.60 17.22 0.13
C LEU A 94 -3.04 17.71 0.21
N LYS A 95 -3.34 18.75 1.01
CA LYS A 95 -4.69 19.27 1.30
C LYS A 95 -5.63 18.17 1.83
N ILE A 96 -5.13 17.35 2.74
CA ILE A 96 -5.93 16.34 3.44
C ILE A 96 -6.39 16.97 4.75
N ASP A 97 -7.70 16.94 5.00
CA ASP A 97 -8.25 17.52 6.21
C ASP A 97 -7.96 16.62 7.41
N LYS A 98 -7.25 17.17 8.40
CA LYS A 98 -6.90 16.45 9.62
C LYS A 98 -8.11 16.07 10.47
N GLU A 99 -9.27 16.69 10.28
CA GLU A 99 -10.49 16.33 11.01
C GLU A 99 -10.97 14.90 10.72
N TYR A 100 -10.60 14.36 9.55
CA TYR A 100 -10.89 12.97 9.18
C TYR A 100 -9.96 11.94 9.84
N ILE A 101 -8.85 12.39 10.43
CA ILE A 101 -7.81 11.53 10.96
C ILE A 101 -7.85 11.58 12.49
N LYS A 102 -8.12 10.43 13.12
CA LYS A 102 -8.22 10.34 14.58
C LYS A 102 -7.18 9.36 15.14
N PHE A 103 -6.39 9.81 16.11
CA PHE A 103 -5.46 8.93 16.81
C PHE A 103 -6.18 7.76 17.48
N GLY A 104 -5.59 6.56 17.37
CA GLY A 104 -6.18 5.31 17.83
C GLY A 104 -7.32 4.78 16.95
N GLN A 105 -7.71 5.48 15.88
CA GLN A 105 -8.68 4.97 14.92
C GLN A 105 -8.13 3.71 14.28
N THR A 106 -8.91 2.63 14.35
CA THR A 106 -8.65 1.44 13.55
C THR A 106 -9.02 1.71 12.11
N VAL A 107 -8.04 1.64 11.21
CA VAL A 107 -8.17 1.87 9.77
C VAL A 107 -7.93 0.61 8.94
N VAL A 108 -7.27 -0.41 9.50
CA VAL A 108 -7.11 -1.72 8.84
C VAL A 108 -7.69 -2.81 9.74
N LYS A 109 -8.44 -3.75 9.16
CA LYS A 109 -8.91 -4.95 9.84
C LYS A 109 -8.72 -6.19 8.98
N ILE A 110 -8.49 -7.33 9.64
CA ILE A 110 -8.68 -8.62 8.99
C ILE A 110 -10.18 -8.85 8.74
N GLU A 111 -10.51 -9.30 7.54
CA GLU A 111 -11.89 -9.57 7.13
C GLU A 111 -12.44 -10.85 7.76
N ASP A 112 -13.67 -10.78 8.30
CA ASP A 112 -14.43 -11.96 8.71
C ASP A 112 -15.44 -12.31 7.59
N ARG A 113 -15.01 -13.15 6.64
CA ARG A 113 -15.73 -13.90 5.59
C ARG A 113 -16.94 -13.28 4.81
N SER A 114 -17.37 -12.03 5.00
CA SER A 114 -18.62 -11.51 4.41
C SER A 114 -18.57 -10.09 3.82
N SER A 115 -17.45 -9.61 3.31
CA SER A 115 -17.37 -8.31 2.60
C SER A 115 -16.56 -8.44 1.30
N VAL A 116 -16.50 -7.36 0.49
CA VAL A 116 -15.81 -7.37 -0.81
C VAL A 116 -14.31 -7.49 -0.55
N SER A 117 -13.85 -8.72 -0.61
CA SER A 117 -12.51 -9.10 -0.22
C SER A 117 -11.47 -8.78 -1.30
N ILE A 118 -10.30 -8.27 -0.89
CA ILE A 118 -9.11 -8.28 -1.76
C ILE A 118 -8.55 -9.71 -1.74
N ASP A 119 -8.76 -10.46 -2.82
CA ASP A 119 -8.17 -11.80 -2.98
C ASP A 119 -6.70 -11.66 -3.35
N VAL A 120 -5.81 -12.33 -2.62
CA VAL A 120 -4.35 -12.16 -2.70
C VAL A 120 -3.64 -13.20 -3.56
N ASN A 121 -4.38 -13.96 -4.38
CA ASN A 121 -3.84 -15.09 -5.16
C ASN A 121 -3.17 -14.64 -6.46
N GLY A 122 -2.06 -13.92 -6.35
CA GLY A 122 -1.17 -13.63 -7.47
C GLY A 122 -0.26 -14.80 -7.83
N THR A 123 -0.47 -15.42 -8.99
CA THR A 123 0.40 -16.48 -9.54
C THR A 123 1.61 -15.85 -10.24
N ILE A 124 2.60 -15.39 -9.46
CA ILE A 124 3.98 -15.36 -9.93
C ILE A 124 4.73 -16.39 -9.12
N GLU A 125 5.30 -17.39 -9.77
CA GLU A 125 6.04 -18.43 -9.07
C GLU A 125 7.27 -17.80 -8.40
N LYS A 126 7.26 -17.78 -7.06
CA LYS A 126 8.28 -17.23 -6.15
C LYS A 126 9.73 -17.46 -6.61
N HIS A 127 10.01 -18.60 -7.24
CA HIS A 127 11.34 -18.97 -7.70
C HIS A 127 11.88 -18.10 -8.85
N LEU A 128 11.02 -17.53 -9.69
CA LEU A 128 11.43 -16.68 -10.83
C LEU A 128 11.92 -15.30 -10.37
N VAL A 129 11.46 -14.84 -9.21
CA VAL A 129 11.69 -13.50 -8.69
C VAL A 129 12.90 -13.45 -7.75
N GLN A 130 13.14 -14.52 -6.99
CA GLN A 130 14.20 -14.59 -5.97
C GLN A 130 15.60 -14.26 -6.49
N GLN A 131 15.91 -14.59 -7.75
CA GLN A 131 17.22 -14.32 -8.35
C GLN A 131 17.46 -12.83 -8.69
N TYR A 132 16.43 -11.98 -8.60
CA TYR A 132 16.48 -10.56 -8.98
C TYR A 132 16.21 -9.60 -7.80
N ILE A 133 16.03 -10.11 -6.58
CA ILE A 133 15.77 -9.31 -5.37
C ILE A 133 17.09 -8.79 -4.77
N GLY A 134 17.11 -7.53 -4.31
CA GLY A 134 18.13 -7.06 -3.34
C GLY A 134 19.16 -6.05 -3.85
N HIS A 135 18.88 -5.30 -4.91
CA HIS A 135 19.73 -4.18 -5.34
C HIS A 135 19.14 -2.84 -4.86
N PHE A 136 19.97 -1.89 -4.43
CA PHE A 136 19.52 -0.58 -3.93
C PHE A 136 18.67 0.20 -4.96
N GLU A 137 19.00 0.10 -6.25
CA GLU A 137 18.20 0.67 -7.34
C GLU A 137 16.76 0.13 -7.35
N THR A 138 16.56 -1.13 -6.93
CA THR A 138 15.22 -1.74 -6.85
C THR A 138 14.31 -1.07 -5.85
N GLU A 139 14.86 -0.56 -4.75
CA GLU A 139 14.08 0.08 -3.71
C GLU A 139 13.59 1.45 -4.17
N ILE A 140 14.49 2.27 -4.74
CA ILE A 140 14.16 3.61 -5.26
C ILE A 140 13.09 3.53 -6.34
N HIS A 141 13.23 2.61 -7.30
CA HIS A 141 12.27 2.48 -8.39
C HIS A 141 10.88 2.08 -7.90
N PHE A 142 10.81 1.11 -6.99
CA PHE A 142 9.55 0.68 -6.41
C PHE A 142 8.87 1.78 -5.60
N ASP A 143 9.62 2.48 -4.75
CA ASP A 143 9.06 3.52 -3.88
C ASP A 143 8.52 4.69 -4.71
N ASN A 144 9.22 5.07 -5.78
CA ASN A 144 8.74 6.04 -6.75
C ASN A 144 7.46 5.58 -7.45
N PHE A 145 7.40 4.31 -7.90
CA PHE A 145 6.20 3.74 -8.52
C PHE A 145 4.98 3.80 -7.58
N ILE A 146 5.16 3.42 -6.31
CA ILE A 146 4.08 3.48 -5.32
C ILE A 146 3.64 4.92 -5.05
N LYS A 147 4.60 5.84 -4.91
CA LYS A 147 4.32 7.27 -4.73
C LYS A 147 3.52 7.85 -5.88
N GLU A 148 3.93 7.62 -7.13
CA GLU A 148 3.20 8.08 -8.32
C GLU A 148 1.76 7.53 -8.33
N LEU A 149 1.60 6.26 -7.97
CA LEU A 149 0.29 5.62 -7.94
C LEU A 149 -0.62 6.20 -6.86
N ILE A 150 -0.10 6.48 -5.67
CA ILE A 150 -0.85 7.13 -4.57
C ILE A 150 -1.28 8.53 -4.98
N MET A 151 -0.35 9.33 -5.52
CA MET A 151 -0.64 10.69 -5.96
C MET A 151 -1.68 10.72 -7.08
N SER A 152 -1.59 9.78 -8.04
CA SER A 152 -2.58 9.64 -9.10
C SER A 152 -3.97 9.33 -8.54
N ASN A 153 -4.09 8.37 -7.61
CA ASN A 153 -5.36 8.06 -6.96
C ASN A 153 -5.92 9.24 -6.18
N LEU A 154 -5.09 9.91 -5.38
CA LEU A 154 -5.46 11.11 -4.62
C LEU A 154 -6.05 12.18 -5.54
N MET A 155 -5.40 12.46 -6.68
CA MET A 155 -5.88 13.43 -7.66
C MET A 155 -7.21 13.00 -8.30
N VAL A 156 -7.38 11.71 -8.62
CA VAL A 156 -8.62 11.20 -9.24
C VAL A 156 -9.79 11.32 -8.27
N VAL A 157 -9.62 10.86 -7.02
CA VAL A 157 -10.69 10.88 -6.01
C VAL A 157 -11.10 12.32 -5.68
N LYS A 158 -10.13 13.24 -5.54
CA LYS A 158 -10.41 14.66 -5.28
C LYS A 158 -11.13 15.38 -6.42
N LYS A 159 -11.00 14.91 -7.67
CA LYS A 159 -11.76 15.48 -8.81
C LYS A 159 -13.20 14.98 -8.87
N GLN A 160 -13.50 13.86 -8.21
CA GLN A 160 -14.81 13.21 -8.23
C GLN A 160 -15.68 13.56 -7.02
N SER A 161 -15.08 14.18 -5.99
CA SER A 161 -15.75 14.67 -4.78
C SER A 161 -16.07 16.16 -4.90
#